data_AF-A0A959GQA6-F1
#
_entry.id   AF-A0A959GQA6-F1
#
_cell.length_a   1.000
_cell.length_b   1.000
_cell.length_c   1.000
_cell.angle_alpha   90.00
_cell.angle_beta   90.00
_cell.angle_gamma   90.00
#
_symmetry.space_group_name_H-M   'P 1'
#
loop_
_entity.id
_entity.type
_entity.pdbx_description
1 polymer ?
#
loop_
_entity_poly.entity_id
_entity_poly.type
_entity_poly.pdbx_seq_one_letter_code
_entity_poly.pdbx_strand_id
1 'polypeptide(L)'
;MSNNSERSKHVDTIIRNHVIWSMGAGLIPVLIADVFAVSALQLDMIRQMSKVYDVDFSETQGKAIVTSLTSSTVARITAGSLVKMLPVVGSIIGGVTVSVFAGASTFALGQVFKRHFESGGTILDFDPARLKKLYKEQFEKGKKVAEQLRKDQKARKEAEAEGKARAEAEAKVKAEAEKTGAVSQEKDGNVIQHLKELAELRDNGIISEEEFQEMKKKLIREF
;
A
#
# COMPACT_ATOMS: atom_id res chain seq x y z
N MET A 1 -21.74 30.36 -3.56
CA MET A 1 -21.43 29.39 -2.48
C MET A 1 -20.84 28.06 -2.98
N SER A 2 -21.11 27.65 -4.23
CA SER A 2 -20.64 26.37 -4.80
C SER A 2 -19.12 26.23 -4.92
N ASN A 3 -18.40 27.30 -5.24
CA ASN A 3 -16.95 27.26 -5.49
C ASN A 3 -16.12 26.99 -4.21
N ASN A 4 -16.62 27.36 -3.03
CA ASN A 4 -15.90 27.12 -1.78
C ASN A 4 -16.04 25.66 -1.31
N SER A 5 -17.19 25.03 -1.58
CA SER A 5 -17.43 23.62 -1.25
C SER A 5 -16.52 22.69 -2.07
N GLU A 6 -16.35 22.95 -3.36
CA GLU A 6 -15.49 22.13 -4.23
C GLU A 6 -14.00 22.26 -3.86
N ARG A 7 -13.52 23.49 -3.60
CA ARG A 7 -12.15 23.71 -3.06
C ARG A 7 -11.94 22.99 -1.73
N SER A 8 -12.92 23.05 -0.83
CA SER A 8 -12.87 22.41 0.48
C SER A 8 -12.76 20.88 0.36
N LYS A 9 -13.53 20.24 -0.54
CA LYS A 9 -13.44 18.79 -0.83
C LYS A 9 -12.08 18.40 -1.43
N HIS A 10 -11.56 19.22 -2.35
CA HIS A 10 -10.24 18.99 -2.94
C HIS A 10 -9.15 19.02 -1.86
N VAL A 11 -9.20 20.02 -0.97
CA VAL A 11 -8.29 20.13 0.16
C VAL A 11 -8.41 18.95 1.11
N ASP A 12 -9.62 18.47 1.42
CA ASP A 12 -9.79 17.26 2.23
C ASP A 12 -9.14 16.03 1.60
N THR A 13 -9.16 15.93 0.27
CA THR A 13 -8.48 14.87 -0.48
C THR A 13 -6.96 14.98 -0.35
N ILE A 14 -6.42 16.21 -0.50
CA ILE A 14 -5.00 16.49 -0.30
C ILE A 14 -4.56 16.08 1.11
N ILE A 15 -5.32 16.51 2.14
CA ILE A 15 -5.04 16.18 3.54
C ILE A 15 -5.05 14.66 3.74
N ARG A 16 -6.10 13.97 3.27
CA ARG A 16 -6.24 12.52 3.44
C ARG A 16 -5.08 11.74 2.82
N ASN A 17 -4.65 12.13 1.63
CA ASN A 17 -3.52 11.49 0.96
C ASN A 17 -2.22 11.67 1.75
N HIS A 18 -1.92 12.88 2.21
CA HIS A 18 -0.71 13.13 3.00
C HIS A 18 -0.75 12.45 4.36
N VAL A 19 -1.92 12.32 4.99
CA VAL A 19 -2.09 11.49 6.20
C VAL A 19 -1.66 10.06 5.91
N ILE A 20 -2.20 9.43 4.85
CA ILE A 20 -1.85 8.08 4.43
C ILE A 20 -0.34 7.94 4.18
N TRP A 21 0.28 8.86 3.44
CA TRP A 21 1.72 8.83 3.16
C TRP A 21 2.56 9.00 4.43
N SER A 22 2.19 9.94 5.30
CA SER A 22 2.91 10.20 6.56
C SER A 22 2.83 9.01 7.53
N MET A 23 1.73 8.25 7.51
CA MET A 23 1.59 7.02 8.29
C MET A 23 2.54 5.91 7.82
N GLY A 24 2.85 5.89 6.50
CA GLY A 24 3.75 4.92 5.88
C GLY A 24 5.24 5.30 5.95
N ALA A 25 5.56 6.58 6.15
CA ALA A 25 6.94 7.06 6.25
C ALA A 25 7.70 6.55 7.50
N GLY A 26 7.01 5.96 8.49
CA GLY A 26 7.63 5.38 9.69
C GLY A 26 8.21 3.96 9.54
N LEU A 27 8.60 3.57 8.32
CA LEU A 27 9.16 2.26 7.99
C LEU A 27 10.69 2.30 7.75
N ILE A 28 11.33 3.46 7.91
CA ILE A 28 12.79 3.59 7.75
C ILE A 28 13.45 3.53 9.14
N PRO A 29 14.47 2.67 9.38
CA PRO A 29 15.11 2.50 10.70
C PRO A 29 15.82 3.75 11.27
N VAL A 30 15.75 4.90 10.59
CA VAL A 30 16.42 6.14 10.99
C VAL A 30 15.36 7.14 11.43
N LEU A 31 15.08 7.17 12.75
CA LEU A 31 14.13 8.09 13.41
C LEU A 31 14.26 9.56 12.98
N ILE A 32 15.47 10.00 12.61
CA ILE A 32 15.72 11.37 12.13
C ILE A 32 15.20 11.56 10.70
N ALA A 33 15.39 10.58 9.82
CA ALA A 33 14.89 10.63 8.44
C ALA A 33 13.36 10.69 8.42
N ASP A 34 12.69 9.97 9.33
CA ASP A 34 11.23 9.96 9.45
C ASP A 34 10.67 11.35 9.77
N VAL A 35 11.32 12.13 10.65
CA VAL A 35 10.88 13.49 10.99
C VAL A 35 11.06 14.45 9.81
N PHE A 36 12.19 14.37 9.10
CA PHE A 36 12.43 15.20 7.92
C PHE A 36 11.50 14.84 6.76
N ALA A 37 11.27 13.55 6.52
CA ALA A 37 10.36 13.06 5.49
C ALA A 37 8.91 13.49 5.76
N VAL A 38 8.43 13.34 7.01
CA VAL A 38 7.11 13.82 7.41
C VAL A 38 7.00 15.34 7.28
N SER A 39 8.04 16.09 7.65
CA SER A 39 8.05 17.55 7.48
C SER A 39 7.97 17.95 6.00
N ALA A 40 8.70 17.25 5.13
CA ALA A 40 8.64 17.49 3.68
C ALA A 40 7.23 17.20 3.12
N LEU A 41 6.61 16.09 3.52
CA LEU A 41 5.22 15.77 3.16
C LEU A 41 4.24 16.85 3.65
N GLN A 42 4.42 17.35 4.88
CA GLN A 42 3.57 18.40 5.43
C GLN A 42 3.74 19.73 4.68
N LEU A 43 4.95 20.08 4.25
CA LEU A 43 5.19 21.26 3.42
C LEU A 43 4.59 21.13 2.03
N ASP A 44 4.73 19.97 1.39
CA ASP A 44 4.11 19.71 0.09
C ASP A 44 2.58 19.79 0.17
N MET A 45 1.99 19.22 1.22
CA MET A 45 0.56 19.35 1.52
C MET A 45 0.13 20.82 1.59
N ILE A 46 0.83 21.65 2.36
CA ILE A 46 0.54 23.07 2.49
C ILE A 46 0.68 23.77 1.13
N ARG A 47 1.74 23.48 0.38
CA ARG A 47 1.94 24.04 -0.97
C ARG A 47 0.80 23.69 -1.92
N GLN A 48 0.32 22.45 -1.91
CA GLN A 48 -0.83 22.04 -2.72
C GLN A 48 -2.11 22.76 -2.29
N MET A 49 -2.36 22.88 -0.98
CA MET A 49 -3.51 23.63 -0.46
C MET A 49 -3.46 25.11 -0.84
N SER A 50 -2.29 25.75 -0.75
CA SER A 50 -2.07 27.13 -1.18
C SER A 50 -2.48 27.34 -2.64
N LYS A 51 -2.16 26.41 -3.55
CA LYS A 51 -2.62 26.46 -4.94
C LYS A 51 -4.13 26.36 -5.07
N VAL A 52 -4.80 25.53 -4.27
CA VAL A 52 -6.27 25.38 -4.32
C VAL A 52 -6.97 26.66 -3.86
N TYR A 53 -6.42 27.34 -2.85
CA TYR A 53 -6.99 28.58 -2.32
C TYR A 53 -6.48 29.85 -3.02
N ASP A 54 -5.60 29.72 -4.00
CA ASP A 54 -4.95 30.84 -4.70
C ASP A 54 -4.17 31.77 -3.75
N VAL A 55 -3.38 31.16 -2.87
CA VAL A 55 -2.52 31.83 -1.88
C VAL A 55 -1.06 31.61 -2.24
N ASP A 56 -0.24 32.66 -2.13
CA ASP A 56 1.20 32.54 -2.32
C ASP A 56 1.84 31.65 -1.25
N PHE A 57 2.54 30.61 -1.71
CA PHE A 57 3.28 29.71 -0.83
C PHE A 57 4.69 30.25 -0.58
N SER A 58 5.07 30.35 0.69
CA SER A 58 6.45 30.62 1.11
C SER A 58 6.98 29.43 1.89
N GLU A 59 8.01 28.77 1.36
CA GLU A 59 8.59 27.58 1.98
C GLU A 59 9.19 27.89 3.36
N THR A 60 9.88 29.02 3.50
CA THR A 60 10.49 29.44 4.77
C THR A 60 9.43 29.68 5.85
N GLN A 61 8.35 30.38 5.52
CA GLN A 61 7.26 30.65 6.47
C GLN A 61 6.46 29.38 6.76
N GLY A 62 6.17 28.57 5.75
CA GLY A 62 5.54 27.26 5.91
C GLY A 62 6.33 26.37 6.88
N LYS A 63 7.66 26.30 6.74
CA LYS A 63 8.55 25.59 7.67
C LYS A 63 8.43 26.13 9.08
N ALA A 64 8.51 27.45 9.27
CA ALA A 64 8.40 28.07 10.58
C ALA A 64 7.06 27.73 11.27
N ILE A 65 5.94 27.78 10.53
CA ILE A 65 4.61 27.45 11.03
C ILE A 65 4.52 25.97 11.42
N VAL A 66 4.96 25.07 10.54
CA VAL A 66 4.99 23.62 10.80
C VAL A 66 5.82 23.33 12.05
N THR A 67 7.04 23.88 12.14
CA THR A 67 7.89 23.71 13.31
C THR A 67 7.23 24.26 14.58
N SER A 68 6.60 25.43 14.54
CA SER A 68 5.94 26.05 15.70
C SER A 68 4.77 25.23 16.25
N LEU A 69 3.87 24.75 15.37
CA LEU A 69 2.71 23.95 15.78
C LEU A 69 3.13 22.56 16.28
N THR A 70 4.07 21.94 15.58
CA THR A 70 4.45 20.54 15.82
C THR A 70 5.40 20.40 17.01
N SER A 71 6.35 21.34 17.18
CA SER A 71 7.28 21.35 18.33
C SER A 71 6.56 21.36 19.67
N SER A 72 5.45 22.09 19.78
CA SER A 72 4.66 22.15 21.01
C SER A 72 3.99 20.81 21.37
N THR A 73 3.72 19.99 20.34
CA THR A 73 3.12 18.66 20.51
C THR A 73 4.19 17.63 20.85
N VAL A 74 5.33 17.69 20.16
CA VAL A 74 6.51 16.87 20.47
C VAL A 74 6.98 17.14 21.90
N ALA A 75 7.10 18.40 22.31
CA ALA A 75 7.54 18.78 23.66
C ALA A 75 6.66 18.19 24.78
N ARG A 76 5.34 18.14 24.58
CA ARG A 76 4.42 17.50 25.55
C ARG A 76 4.59 15.99 25.61
N ILE A 77 4.86 15.35 24.48
CA ILE A 77 5.09 13.91 24.42
C ILE A 77 6.40 13.57 25.14
N THR A 78 7.45 14.35 24.90
CA THR A 78 8.75 14.18 25.56
C THR A 78 8.72 14.55 27.04
N ALA A 79 7.86 15.49 27.45
CA ALA A 79 7.68 15.86 28.86
C ALA A 79 6.82 14.85 29.65
N GLY A 80 6.01 14.03 28.97
CA GLY A 80 5.03 13.12 29.60
C GLY A 80 5.59 11.77 30.04
N SER A 81 6.64 11.23 29.41
CA SER A 81 7.42 10.06 29.89
C SER A 81 8.56 9.71 28.92
N LEU A 82 9.77 9.54 29.47
CA LEU A 82 10.85 8.65 28.99
C LEU A 82 11.47 8.92 27.59
N VAL A 83 12.38 9.90 27.59
CA VAL A 83 13.38 10.20 26.54
C VAL A 83 14.54 9.19 26.49
N LYS A 84 14.50 8.08 27.23
CA LYS A 84 15.66 7.19 27.33
C LYS A 84 15.38 5.82 26.75
N MET A 85 15.99 5.63 25.57
CA MET A 85 16.28 4.35 24.92
C MET A 85 15.07 3.66 24.27
N LEU A 86 15.11 3.48 22.94
CA LEU A 86 15.39 2.19 22.30
C LEU A 86 14.82 2.16 20.87
N PRO A 87 15.60 1.63 19.91
CA PRO A 87 15.20 1.41 18.52
C PRO A 87 14.29 0.17 18.44
N VAL A 88 13.14 0.23 19.10
CA VAL A 88 12.09 -0.78 18.96
C VAL A 88 10.99 -0.16 18.12
N VAL A 89 10.90 -0.62 16.88
CA VAL A 89 9.77 -0.37 15.99
C VAL A 89 8.48 -0.70 16.76
N GLY A 90 7.68 0.31 17.12
CA GLY A 90 6.29 0.10 17.54
C GLY A 90 5.76 0.83 18.78
N SER A 91 6.56 1.53 19.59
CA SER A 91 6.04 2.11 20.85
C SER A 91 5.83 3.64 20.80
N ILE A 92 4.58 4.12 20.92
CA ILE A 92 4.32 5.46 21.49
C ILE A 92 3.54 5.33 22.81
N ILE A 93 4.05 6.06 23.79
CA ILE A 93 3.46 6.41 25.09
C ILE A 93 1.94 6.63 24.97
N GLY A 94 1.15 5.92 25.79
CA GLY A 94 -0.31 6.09 25.87
C GLY A 94 -1.14 5.37 24.80
N GLY A 95 -0.59 4.36 24.11
CA GLY A 95 -1.34 3.49 23.18
C GLY A 95 -1.45 4.02 21.75
N VAL A 96 -0.71 5.06 21.40
CA VAL A 96 -0.60 5.57 20.02
C VAL A 96 0.58 4.87 19.33
N THR A 97 0.61 4.77 18.00
CA THR A 97 1.78 4.26 17.26
C THR A 97 2.44 5.36 16.42
N VAL A 98 3.71 5.21 16.05
CA VAL A 98 4.48 6.20 15.24
C VAL A 98 3.69 6.64 14.01
N SER A 99 3.14 5.67 13.28
CA SER A 99 2.25 5.92 12.14
C SER A 99 1.02 6.74 12.52
N VAL A 100 0.33 6.40 13.60
CA VAL A 100 -0.90 7.11 14.03
C VAL A 100 -0.57 8.53 14.48
N PHE A 101 0.55 8.73 15.17
CA PHE A 101 1.02 10.05 15.54
C PHE A 101 1.36 10.91 14.32
N ALA A 102 2.13 10.38 13.38
CA ALA A 102 2.48 11.06 12.14
C ALA A 102 1.21 11.44 11.35
N GLY A 103 0.28 10.49 11.19
CA GLY A 103 -1.01 10.73 10.54
C GLY A 103 -1.85 11.78 11.27
N ALA A 104 -1.93 11.73 12.60
CA ALA A 104 -2.67 12.69 13.41
C ALA A 104 -2.09 14.11 13.33
N SER A 105 -0.76 14.24 13.33
CA SER A 105 -0.07 15.52 13.19
C SER A 105 -0.31 16.13 11.81
N THR A 106 -0.18 15.33 10.74
CA THR A 106 -0.43 15.77 9.36
C THR A 106 -1.89 16.18 9.17
N PHE A 107 -2.84 15.41 9.71
CA PHE A 107 -4.26 15.78 9.69
C PHE A 107 -4.51 17.10 10.41
N ALA A 108 -3.94 17.28 11.61
CA ALA A 108 -4.11 18.49 12.39
C ALA A 108 -3.60 19.73 11.65
N LEU A 109 -2.38 19.69 11.10
CA LEU A 109 -1.83 20.78 10.29
C LEU A 109 -2.74 21.10 9.12
N GLY A 110 -3.14 20.08 8.35
CA GLY A 110 -4.03 20.26 7.20
C GLY A 110 -5.32 20.97 7.58
N GLN A 111 -5.96 20.57 8.69
CA GLN A 111 -7.20 21.21 9.13
C GLN A 111 -7.01 22.64 9.65
N VAL A 112 -5.87 22.93 10.28
CA VAL A 112 -5.54 24.31 10.69
C VAL A 112 -5.38 25.21 9.47
N PHE A 113 -4.57 24.79 8.49
CA PHE A 113 -4.34 25.56 7.26
C PHE A 113 -5.62 25.71 6.44
N LYS A 114 -6.43 24.64 6.34
CA LYS A 114 -7.74 24.68 5.69
C LYS A 114 -8.61 25.77 6.31
N ARG A 115 -8.75 25.75 7.63
CA ARG A 115 -9.58 26.72 8.36
C ARG A 115 -9.08 28.16 8.22
N HIS A 116 -7.77 28.35 8.16
CA HIS A 116 -7.10 29.65 7.99
C HIS A 116 -7.32 30.21 6.58
N PHE A 117 -7.09 29.41 5.55
CA PHE A 117 -7.31 29.81 4.15
C PHE A 117 -8.80 30.01 3.84
N GLU A 118 -9.71 29.20 4.40
CA GLU A 118 -11.16 29.42 4.25
C GLU A 118 -11.65 30.71 4.90
N SER A 119 -10.93 31.26 5.88
CA SER A 119 -11.18 32.60 6.42
C SER A 119 -10.53 33.74 5.64
N GLY A 120 -9.87 33.43 4.51
CA GLY A 120 -9.16 34.42 3.70
C GLY A 120 -7.75 34.76 4.20
N GLY A 121 -7.19 33.97 5.11
CA GLY A 121 -5.81 34.13 5.56
C GLY A 121 -4.81 33.63 4.53
N THR A 122 -3.56 34.05 4.69
CA THR A 122 -2.43 33.71 3.83
C THR A 122 -1.33 33.02 4.64
N ILE A 123 -0.22 32.63 3.98
CA ILE A 123 0.95 32.12 4.72
C ILE A 123 1.57 33.21 5.61
N LEU A 124 1.49 34.48 5.20
CA LEU A 124 2.19 35.59 5.86
C LEU A 124 1.49 36.08 7.13
N ASP A 125 0.18 35.94 7.22
CA ASP A 125 -0.64 36.36 8.37
C ASP A 125 -0.97 35.20 9.33
N PHE A 126 -0.37 34.03 9.09
CA PHE A 126 -0.59 32.85 9.89
C PHE A 126 -0.04 33.04 11.30
N ASP A 127 -0.90 32.85 12.31
CA ASP A 127 -0.53 32.98 13.72
C ASP A 127 -0.61 31.61 14.41
N PRO A 128 0.54 30.94 14.64
CA PRO A 128 0.58 29.66 15.31
C PRO A 128 0.06 29.69 16.74
N ALA A 129 0.20 30.83 17.46
CA ALA A 129 -0.24 30.94 18.84
C ALA A 129 -1.77 30.92 18.94
N ARG A 130 -2.46 31.64 18.05
CA ARG A 130 -3.93 31.62 17.95
C ARG A 130 -4.47 30.25 17.54
N LEU A 131 -3.76 29.56 16.67
CA LEU A 131 -4.22 28.29 16.08
C LEU A 131 -3.79 27.06 16.87
N LYS A 132 -2.98 27.21 17.92
CA LYS A 132 -2.50 26.11 18.78
C LYS A 132 -3.63 25.30 19.42
N LYS A 133 -4.73 25.96 19.81
CA LYS A 133 -5.91 25.28 20.38
C LYS A 133 -6.58 24.42 19.31
N LEU A 134 -6.84 24.99 18.13
CA LEU A 134 -7.42 24.27 17.00
C LEU A 134 -6.53 23.09 16.58
N TYR A 135 -5.21 23.28 16.53
CA TYR A 135 -4.26 22.20 16.25
C TYR A 135 -4.45 21.05 17.23
N LYS A 136 -4.52 21.32 18.55
CA LYS A 136 -4.69 20.28 19.57
C LYS A 136 -6.01 19.52 19.39
N GLU A 137 -7.10 20.23 19.14
CA GLU A 137 -8.41 19.61 18.90
C GLU A 137 -8.40 18.73 17.64
N GLN A 138 -7.79 19.21 16.57
CA GLN A 138 -7.68 18.47 15.32
C GLN A 138 -6.69 17.31 15.42
N PHE A 139 -5.67 17.40 16.27
CA PHE A 139 -4.76 16.29 16.55
C PHE A 139 -5.48 15.15 17.26
N GLU A 140 -6.33 15.45 18.24
CA GLU A 140 -7.16 14.44 18.93
C GLU A 140 -8.14 13.74 17.96
N LYS A 141 -8.76 14.51 17.05
CA LYS A 141 -9.58 13.94 15.96
C LYS A 141 -8.72 13.14 14.97
N GLY A 142 -7.55 13.65 14.64
CA GLY A 142 -6.57 13.05 13.73
C GLY A 142 -6.10 11.68 14.20
N LYS A 143 -5.97 11.45 15.52
CA LYS A 143 -5.66 10.11 16.06
C LYS A 143 -6.71 9.08 15.68
N LYS A 144 -8.00 9.43 15.74
CA LYS A 144 -9.10 8.54 15.34
C LYS A 144 -9.10 8.30 13.84
N VAL A 145 -8.89 9.35 13.04
CA VAL A 145 -8.79 9.26 11.57
C VAL A 145 -7.63 8.36 11.17
N ALA A 146 -6.45 8.56 11.75
CA ALA A 146 -5.26 7.77 11.45
C ALA A 146 -5.41 6.31 11.91
N GLU A 147 -6.01 6.05 13.07
CA GLU A 147 -6.31 4.67 13.48
C GLU A 147 -7.28 3.97 12.53
N GLN A 148 -8.34 4.65 12.09
CA GLN A 148 -9.28 4.08 11.12
C GLN A 148 -8.59 3.79 9.79
N LEU A 149 -7.84 4.75 9.25
CA LEU A 149 -7.09 4.57 8.00
C LEU A 149 -6.07 3.42 8.11
N ARG A 150 -5.45 3.23 9.28
CA ARG A 150 -4.53 2.11 9.52
C ARG A 150 -5.26 0.78 9.46
N LYS A 151 -6.44 0.68 10.08
CA LYS A 151 -7.29 -0.52 10.02
C LYS A 151 -7.74 -0.81 8.59
N ASP A 152 -8.19 0.21 7.87
CA ASP A 152 -8.60 0.09 6.46
C ASP A 152 -7.44 -0.37 5.57
N GLN A 153 -6.24 0.16 5.78
CA GLN A 153 -5.03 -0.28 5.06
C GLN A 153 -4.64 -1.72 5.38
N LYS A 154 -4.75 -2.13 6.65
CA LYS A 154 -4.47 -3.50 7.06
C LYS A 154 -5.45 -4.47 6.40
N ALA A 155 -6.75 -4.19 6.47
CA ALA A 155 -7.78 -5.01 5.84
C ALA A 155 -7.61 -5.09 4.31
N ARG A 156 -7.23 -3.99 3.65
CA ARG A 156 -6.92 -3.98 2.21
C ARG A 156 -5.73 -4.88 1.87
N LYS A 157 -4.64 -4.79 2.65
CA LYS A 157 -3.46 -5.65 2.45
C LYS A 157 -3.77 -7.13 2.67
N GLU A 158 -4.59 -7.45 3.66
CA GLU A 158 -5.04 -8.82 3.92
C GLU A 158 -5.89 -9.34 2.75
N ALA A 159 -6.86 -8.56 2.26
CA ALA A 159 -7.67 -8.92 1.10
C ALA A 159 -6.84 -9.07 -0.20
N GLU A 160 -5.85 -8.19 -0.42
CA GLU A 160 -4.93 -8.30 -1.55
C GLU A 160 -4.04 -9.56 -1.45
N ALA A 161 -3.57 -9.90 -0.25
CA ALA A 161 -2.78 -11.10 -0.02
C ALA A 161 -3.60 -12.38 -0.25
N GLU A 162 -4.84 -12.43 0.25
CA GLU A 162 -5.78 -13.53 0.00
C GLU A 162 -6.12 -13.67 -1.49
N GLY A 163 -6.36 -12.55 -2.18
CA GLY A 163 -6.61 -12.54 -3.63
C GLY A 163 -5.43 -13.07 -4.44
N LYS A 164 -4.19 -12.68 -4.08
CA LYS A 164 -2.97 -13.21 -4.71
C LYS A 164 -2.79 -14.70 -4.42
N ALA A 165 -2.98 -15.14 -3.18
CA ALA A 165 -2.86 -16.55 -2.81
C ALA A 165 -3.89 -17.42 -3.55
N ARG A 166 -5.12 -16.93 -3.72
CA ARG A 166 -6.17 -17.62 -4.49
C ARG A 166 -5.84 -17.67 -5.98
N ALA A 167 -5.36 -16.57 -6.56
CA ALA A 167 -4.94 -16.55 -7.96
C ALA A 167 -3.76 -17.51 -8.23
N GLU A 168 -2.80 -17.59 -7.31
CA GLU A 168 -1.68 -18.53 -7.37
C GLU A 168 -2.14 -19.98 -7.23
N ALA A 169 -3.10 -20.26 -6.34
CA ALA A 169 -3.70 -21.59 -6.21
C ALA A 169 -4.46 -22.01 -7.47
N GLU A 170 -5.28 -21.12 -8.05
CA GLU A 170 -6.01 -21.36 -9.29
C GLU A 170 -5.06 -21.55 -10.49
N ALA A 171 -3.95 -20.81 -10.54
CA ALA A 171 -2.91 -20.99 -11.56
C ALA A 171 -2.19 -22.33 -11.43
N LYS A 172 -1.88 -22.79 -10.20
CA LYS A 172 -1.27 -24.11 -9.97
C LYS A 172 -2.20 -25.24 -10.37
N VAL A 173 -3.48 -25.16 -10.03
CA VAL A 173 -4.48 -26.17 -10.42
C VAL A 173 -4.63 -26.25 -11.94
N LYS A 174 -4.64 -25.12 -12.65
CA LYS A 174 -4.67 -25.10 -14.12
C LYS A 174 -3.40 -25.67 -14.75
N ALA A 175 -2.23 -25.32 -14.22
CA ALA A 175 -0.94 -25.84 -14.70
C ALA A 175 -0.78 -27.35 -14.46
N GLU A 176 -1.30 -27.88 -13.34
CA GLU A 176 -1.35 -29.32 -13.10
C GLU A 176 -2.35 -30.01 -14.04
N ALA A 177 -3.54 -29.45 -14.25
CA ALA A 177 -4.51 -30.00 -15.19
C ALA A 177 -4.00 -30.04 -16.64
N GLU A 178 -3.26 -29.01 -17.09
CA GLU A 178 -2.63 -28.99 -18.40
C GLU A 178 -1.49 -30.03 -18.51
N LYS A 179 -0.69 -30.22 -17.45
CA LYS A 179 0.33 -31.28 -17.43
C LYS A 179 -0.28 -32.68 -17.43
N THR A 180 -1.36 -32.92 -16.69
CA THR A 180 -2.05 -34.22 -16.69
C THR A 180 -2.75 -34.49 -18.02
N GLY A 181 -3.34 -33.47 -18.66
CA GLY A 181 -3.93 -33.58 -19.99
C GLY A 181 -2.90 -33.83 -21.10
N ALA A 182 -1.75 -33.15 -21.04
CA ALA A 182 -0.65 -33.35 -22.00
C ALA A 182 0.00 -34.73 -21.88
N VAL A 183 0.22 -35.25 -20.66
CA VAL A 183 0.82 -36.57 -20.45
C VAL A 183 -0.09 -37.70 -20.96
N SER A 184 -1.40 -37.56 -20.85
CA SER A 184 -2.35 -38.55 -21.38
C SER A 184 -2.42 -38.53 -22.91
N GLN A 185 -2.41 -37.34 -23.53
CA GLN A 185 -2.41 -37.20 -24.99
C GLN A 185 -1.09 -37.63 -25.64
N GLU A 186 0.05 -37.37 -24.98
CA GLU A 186 1.37 -37.76 -25.47
C GLU A 186 1.57 -39.27 -25.38
N LYS A 187 1.06 -39.94 -24.33
CA LYS A 187 1.08 -41.41 -24.22
C LYS A 187 0.20 -42.09 -25.27
N ASP A 188 -1.05 -41.65 -25.44
CA ASP A 188 -1.96 -42.22 -26.44
C ASP A 188 -1.46 -41.99 -27.88
N GLY A 189 -0.87 -40.81 -28.15
CA GLY A 189 -0.25 -40.51 -29.44
C GLY A 189 0.94 -41.41 -29.76
N ASN A 190 1.79 -41.70 -28.77
CA ASN A 190 2.98 -42.55 -28.95
C ASN A 190 2.61 -44.01 -29.23
N VAL A 191 1.59 -44.54 -28.54
CA VAL A 191 1.09 -45.90 -28.78
C VAL A 191 0.52 -46.03 -30.19
N ILE A 192 -0.31 -45.08 -30.63
CA ILE A 192 -0.90 -45.11 -31.98
C ILE A 192 0.19 -45.00 -33.05
N GLN A 193 1.24 -44.21 -32.82
CA GLN A 193 2.36 -44.09 -33.74
C GLN A 193 3.16 -45.39 -33.86
N HIS A 194 3.52 -46.03 -32.73
CA HIS A 194 4.21 -47.31 -32.72
C HIS A 194 3.37 -48.43 -33.36
N LEU A 195 2.04 -48.43 -33.18
CA LEU A 195 1.16 -49.38 -33.85
C LEU A 195 1.13 -49.22 -35.37
N LYS A 196 1.27 -47.99 -35.88
CA LYS A 196 1.37 -47.72 -37.33
C LYS A 196 2.71 -48.20 -37.90
N GLU A 197 3.81 -47.93 -37.21
CA GLU A 197 5.14 -48.39 -37.63
C GLU A 197 5.21 -49.93 -37.68
N LEU A 198 4.66 -50.61 -36.67
CA LEU A 198 4.56 -52.07 -36.69
C LEU A 198 3.71 -52.57 -37.88
N ALA A 199 2.65 -51.85 -38.26
CA ALA A 199 1.82 -52.22 -39.40
C ALA A 199 2.58 -52.03 -40.74
N GLU A 200 3.35 -50.96 -40.88
CA GLU A 200 4.19 -50.71 -42.06
C GLU A 200 5.31 -51.76 -42.21
N LEU A 201 5.95 -52.16 -41.10
CA LEU A 201 6.96 -53.21 -41.12
C LEU A 201 6.40 -54.56 -41.57
N ARG A 202 5.16 -54.87 -41.16
CA ARG A 202 4.45 -56.05 -41.63
C ARG A 202 4.11 -55.94 -43.11
N ASP A 203 3.56 -54.81 -43.55
CA ASP A 203 3.15 -54.59 -44.95
C ASP A 203 4.35 -54.62 -45.91
N ASN A 204 5.54 -54.21 -45.43
CA ASN A 204 6.82 -54.32 -46.14
C ASN A 204 7.46 -55.72 -46.03
N GLY A 205 6.83 -56.67 -45.35
CA GLY A 205 7.30 -58.06 -45.20
C GLY A 205 8.54 -58.21 -44.31
N ILE A 206 8.87 -57.20 -43.48
CA ILE A 206 10.02 -57.22 -42.56
C ILE A 206 9.71 -58.08 -41.32
N ILE A 207 8.44 -58.11 -40.91
CA ILE A 207 7.93 -58.95 -39.83
C ILE A 207 6.72 -59.77 -40.30
N SER A 208 6.50 -60.93 -39.70
CA SER A 208 5.33 -61.77 -39.97
C SER A 208 4.06 -61.27 -39.25
N GLU A 209 2.88 -61.70 -39.72
CA GLU A 209 1.60 -61.34 -39.08
C GLU A 209 1.52 -61.86 -37.63
N GLU A 210 2.14 -63.01 -37.34
CA GLU A 210 2.19 -63.59 -35.99
C GLU A 210 3.01 -62.73 -35.03
N GLU A 211 4.21 -62.29 -35.47
CA GLU A 211 5.09 -61.39 -34.72
C GLU A 211 4.45 -60.01 -34.51
N PHE A 212 3.75 -59.50 -35.52
CA PHE A 212 2.99 -58.25 -35.41
C PHE A 212 1.91 -58.33 -34.32
N GLN A 213 1.12 -59.40 -34.26
CA GLN A 213 0.08 -59.56 -33.26
C GLN A 213 0.65 -59.70 -31.85
N GLU A 214 1.78 -60.40 -31.68
CA GLU A 214 2.44 -60.53 -30.38
C GLU A 214 2.98 -59.18 -29.89
N MET A 215 3.67 -58.42 -30.75
CA MET A 215 4.20 -57.10 -30.41
C MET A 215 3.10 -56.08 -30.14
N LYS A 216 2.03 -56.06 -30.94
CA LYS A 216 0.85 -55.23 -30.70
C LYS A 216 0.21 -55.52 -29.34
N LYS A 217 0.05 -56.80 -28.99
CA LYS A 217 -0.55 -57.21 -27.70
C LYS A 217 0.34 -56.84 -26.52
N LYS A 218 1.66 -56.93 -26.69
CA LYS A 218 2.63 -56.50 -25.67
C LYS A 218 2.59 -54.98 -25.47
N LEU A 219 2.59 -54.22 -26.56
CA LEU A 219 2.52 -52.75 -26.53
C LEU A 219 1.24 -52.25 -25.84
N ILE A 220 0.08 -52.86 -26.13
CA ILE A 220 -1.20 -52.47 -25.51
C ILE A 220 -1.25 -52.83 -24.01
N ARG A 221 -0.47 -53.82 -23.55
CA ARG A 221 -0.41 -54.19 -22.12
C ARG A 221 0.55 -53.35 -21.29
N GLU A 222 1.52 -52.70 -21.92
CA GLU A 222 2.52 -51.85 -21.25
C GLU A 222 2.02 -50.42 -20.98
N PHE A 223 0.83 -50.09 -21.49
CA PHE A 223 0.12 -48.83 -21.28
C PHE A 223 -1.18 -49.07 -20.51
#